data_AF-A0AAD2XTL3-F1
#
_entry.id   AF-A0AAD2XTL3-F1
#
_cell.length_a   1.000
_cell.length_b   1.000
_cell.length_c   1.000
_cell.angle_alpha   90.00
_cell.angle_beta   90.00
_cell.angle_gamma   90.00
#
_symmetry.space_group_name_H-M   'P 1'
#
loop_
_entity.id
_entity.type
_entity.pdbx_description
1 polymer ?
#
loop_
_entity_poly.entity_id
_entity_poly.type
_entity_poly.pdbx_seq_one_letter_code
_entity_poly.pdbx_strand_id
1 'polypeptide(L)' 'MEASERGLQGLSEFGDPPSDVLDALTFCDLTTGPDGSPVSADDRLSDVLTRYAPEDPVHRAVDAGREELLAAVQRVRDWL' A
#
# COMPACT_ATOMS: atom_id res chain seq x y z
N MET A 1 -3.26 -3.60 -8.32
CA MET A 1 -3.61 -4.24 -7.03
C MET A 1 -3.10 -5.67 -7.03
N GLU A 2 -2.67 -6.21 -5.89
CA GLU A 2 -2.13 -7.57 -5.77
C GLU A 2 -3.13 -8.65 -6.21
N ALA A 3 -4.42 -8.45 -5.93
CA ALA A 3 -5.46 -9.37 -6.38
C ALA A 3 -5.46 -9.58 -7.91
N SER A 4 -5.18 -8.53 -8.69
CA SER A 4 -5.02 -8.61 -10.15
C SER A 4 -3.77 -9.39 -10.54
N GLU A 5 -2.63 -9.17 -9.86
CA GLU A 5 -1.40 -9.93 -10.08
C GLU A 5 -1.56 -11.43 -9.77
N ARG A 6 -2.45 -11.75 -8.82
CA ARG A 6 -2.81 -13.13 -8.46
C ARG A 6 -3.90 -13.76 -9.35
N GLY A 7 -4.47 -13.00 -10.30
CA GLY A 7 -5.56 -13.47 -11.15
C GLY A 7 -6.87 -13.72 -10.41
N LEU A 8 -7.09 -13.08 -9.26
CA LEU A 8 -8.32 -13.21 -8.50
C LEU A 8 -9.48 -12.52 -9.23
N GLN A 9 -10.63 -13.20 -9.25
CA GLN A 9 -11.87 -12.73 -9.86
C GLN A 9 -12.92 -12.52 -8.78
N GLY A 10 -14.08 -11.96 -9.16
CA GLY A 10 -15.20 -11.76 -8.25
C GLY A 10 -15.09 -10.52 -7.35
N LEU A 11 -14.02 -9.73 -7.46
CA LEU A 11 -13.80 -8.56 -6.58
C LEU A 11 -14.95 -7.55 -6.59
N SER A 12 -15.74 -7.49 -7.67
CA SER A 12 -16.92 -6.62 -7.78
C SER A 12 -18.06 -6.96 -6.81
N GLU A 13 -18.03 -8.14 -6.15
CA GLU A 13 -18.98 -8.48 -5.09
C GLU A 13 -18.72 -7.68 -3.80
N PHE A 14 -17.50 -7.15 -3.64
CA PHE A 14 -17.12 -6.30 -2.54
C PHE A 14 -17.29 -4.83 -2.96
N GLY A 15 -18.01 -4.05 -2.16
CA GLY A 15 -18.07 -2.60 -2.36
C GLY A 15 -16.73 -1.93 -2.08
N ASP A 16 -16.47 -0.82 -2.76
CA ASP A 16 -15.30 -0.01 -2.46
C ASP A 16 -15.34 0.49 -1.00
N PRO A 17 -14.22 0.46 -0.28
CA PRO A 17 -14.17 1.02 1.06
C PRO A 17 -14.34 2.55 1.01
N PRO A 18 -14.78 3.19 2.11
CA PRO A 18 -14.70 4.64 2.24
C PRO A 18 -13.27 5.12 1.99
N SER A 19 -13.11 6.09 1.11
CA SER A 19 -11.78 6.52 0.62
C SER A 19 -10.91 7.10 1.74
N ASP A 20 -11.52 7.81 2.68
CA ASP A 20 -10.86 8.34 3.87
C ASP A 20 -10.34 7.21 4.77
N VAL A 21 -11.15 6.19 5.04
CA VAL A 21 -10.73 5.03 5.84
C VAL A 21 -9.60 4.26 5.14
N LEU A 22 -9.69 4.09 3.81
CA LEU A 22 -8.64 3.45 3.04
C LEU A 22 -7.33 4.23 3.13
N ASP A 23 -7.36 5.55 2.94
CA ASP A 23 -6.20 6.42 3.07
C ASP A 23 -5.57 6.33 4.46
N ALA A 24 -6.39 6.34 5.53
CA ALA A 24 -5.92 6.20 6.90
C ALA A 24 -5.22 4.85 7.16
N LEU A 25 -5.78 3.75 6.65
CA LEU A 25 -5.18 2.41 6.80
C LEU A 25 -3.88 2.29 6.00
N THR A 26 -3.86 2.80 4.77
CA THR A 26 -2.64 2.87 3.95
C THR A 26 -1.56 3.72 4.63
N PHE A 27 -1.92 4.88 5.20
CA PHE A 27 -1.01 5.68 5.99
C PHE A 27 -0.42 4.90 7.17
N CYS A 28 -1.26 4.22 7.96
CA CYS A 28 -0.80 3.41 9.10
C CYS A 28 0.17 2.30 8.69
N ASP A 29 -0.11 1.55 7.62
CA ASP A 29 0.77 0.48 7.13
C ASP A 29 2.11 1.03 6.60
N LEU A 30 2.07 2.15 5.87
CA LEU A 30 3.25 2.71 5.24
C LEU A 30 4.13 3.52 6.19
N THR A 31 3.61 3.96 7.33
CA THR A 31 4.37 4.75 8.32
C THR A 31 4.74 3.98 9.58
N THR A 32 4.43 2.68 9.62
CA THR A 32 4.72 1.80 10.76
C THR A 32 5.63 0.65 10.35
N GLY A 33 6.78 0.53 11.01
CA GLY A 33 7.72 -0.57 10.84
C GLY A 33 7.22 -1.88 11.46
N PRO A 34 7.86 -3.03 11.15
CA PRO A 34 7.46 -4.33 11.66
C PRO A 34 7.55 -4.47 13.19
N ASP A 35 8.33 -3.61 13.86
CA ASP A 35 8.45 -3.51 15.31
C ASP A 35 7.52 -2.45 15.93
N GLY A 36 6.67 -1.82 15.12
CA GLY A 36 5.77 -0.74 15.55
C GLY A 36 6.44 0.65 15.60
N SER A 37 7.70 0.78 15.22
CA SER A 37 8.38 2.08 15.18
C SER A 37 7.90 2.94 14.00
N PRO A 38 7.89 4.28 14.12
CA PRO A 38 7.62 5.15 12.98
C PRO A 38 8.70 5.00 11.90
N VAL A 39 8.27 4.86 10.65
CA VAL A 39 9.14 4.82 9.47
C VAL A 39 8.61 5.77 8.38
N SER A 40 9.46 6.15 7.44
CA SER A 40 8.99 6.88 6.27
C SER A 40 8.29 5.94 5.28
N ALA A 41 7.29 6.46 4.55
CA ALA A 41 6.58 5.68 3.54
C ALA A 41 7.53 5.19 2.43
N ASP A 42 8.48 6.02 1.99
CA ASP A 42 9.49 5.64 1.02
C ASP A 42 10.39 4.50 1.51
N ASP A 43 10.84 4.54 2.77
CA ASP A 43 11.65 3.48 3.35
C ASP A 43 10.85 2.19 3.46
N ARG A 44 9.58 2.28 3.90
CA ARG A 44 8.70 1.12 4.03
C ARG A 44 8.40 0.45 2.69
N LEU A 45 8.18 1.23 1.62
CA LEU A 45 8.00 0.71 0.25
C LEU A 45 9.30 0.08 -0.27
N SER A 46 10.44 0.74 -0.04
CA SER A 46 11.75 0.22 -0.46
C SER A 46 12.09 -1.11 0.24
N ASP A 47 11.75 -1.25 1.52
CA ASP A 47 11.88 -2.50 2.26
C ASP A 47 11.01 -3.61 1.66
N VAL A 48 9.76 -3.32 1.28
CA VAL A 48 8.89 -4.31 0.60
C VAL A 48 9.51 -4.77 -0.71
N LEU A 49 9.96 -3.84 -1.56
CA LEU A 49 10.57 -4.15 -2.85
C LEU A 49 11.91 -4.90 -2.72
N THR A 50 12.59 -4.75 -1.59
CA THR A 50 13.81 -5.52 -1.27
C THR A 50 13.49 -6.93 -0.78
N ARG A 51 12.38 -7.11 -0.05
CA ARG A 51 11.99 -8.39 0.57
C ARG A 51 11.39 -9.39 -0.41
N TYR A 52 10.66 -8.89 -1.41
CA TYR A 52 10.01 -9.72 -2.43
C TYR A 52 10.74 -9.61 -3.77
N ALA A 53 10.99 -10.74 -4.42
CA ALA A 53 11.61 -10.77 -5.75
C ALA A 53 10.72 -10.05 -6.80
N PRO A 54 11.29 -9.50 -7.89
CA PRO A 54 10.52 -8.77 -8.92
C PRO A 54 9.35 -9.54 -9.55
N GLU A 55 9.41 -10.87 -9.52
CA GLU A 55 8.36 -11.75 -10.04
C GLU A 55 7.22 -12.01 -9.05
N ASP A 56 7.40 -11.63 -7.78
CA ASP A 56 6.39 -11.79 -6.74
C ASP A 56 5.21 -10.83 -6.97
N PRO A 57 3.95 -11.31 -6.87
CA PRO A 57 2.76 -10.47 -6.97
C PRO A 57 2.78 -9.23 -6.07
N VAL A 58 3.35 -9.34 -4.86
CA VAL A 58 3.45 -8.21 -3.91
C VAL A 58 4.41 -7.15 -4.47
N HIS A 59 5.58 -7.56 -4.98
CA HIS A 59 6.55 -6.63 -5.56
C HIS A 59 5.91 -5.85 -6.72
N ARG A 60 5.29 -6.55 -7.67
CA ARG A 60 4.67 -5.91 -8.84
C ARG A 60 3.53 -4.97 -8.48
N ALA A 61 2.68 -5.38 -7.54
CA ALA A 61 1.57 -4.55 -7.09
C ALA A 61 2.03 -3.27 -6.38
N VAL A 62 3.08 -3.37 -5.56
CA VAL A 62 3.67 -2.23 -4.85
C VAL A 62 4.43 -1.31 -5.79
N ASP A 63 5.21 -1.86 -6.72
CA ASP A 63 5.94 -1.07 -7.72
C ASP A 63 4.97 -0.30 -8.63
N ALA A 64 3.96 -0.97 -9.18
CA ALA A 64 2.94 -0.35 -10.03
C ALA A 64 2.05 0.66 -9.28
N GLY A 65 1.81 0.44 -7.98
CA GLY A 65 0.97 1.29 -7.14
C GLY A 65 1.72 2.37 -6.38
N ARG A 66 3.05 2.47 -6.53
CA ARG A 66 3.92 3.28 -5.66
C ARG A 66 3.47 4.73 -5.52
N GLU A 67 3.17 5.39 -6.64
CA GLU A 67 2.79 6.80 -6.64
C GLU A 67 1.46 7.04 -5.91
N GLU A 68 0.46 6.17 -6.12
CA GLU A 68 -0.85 6.28 -5.45
C GLU A 68 -0.73 5.98 -3.95
N LEU A 69 0.10 5.00 -3.57
CA LEU A 69 0.39 4.69 -2.17
C LEU A 69 1.01 5.88 -1.43
N LEU A 70 1.97 6.57 -2.06
CA LEU A 70 2.55 7.80 -1.53
C LEU A 70 1.54 8.96 -1.50
N ALA A 71 0.68 9.06 -2.52
CA ALA A 71 -0.38 10.07 -2.55
C ALA A 71 -1.39 9.88 -1.40
N ALA A 72 -1.78 8.64 -1.08
CA ALA A 72 -2.64 8.32 0.06
C ALA A 72 -2.02 8.79 1.39
N VAL A 73 -0.72 8.55 1.58
CA VAL A 73 0.01 9.05 2.76
C VAL A 73 -0.04 10.58 2.83
N GLN A 74 0.14 11.26 1.70
CA GLN A 74 0.08 12.72 1.67
C GLN A 74 -1.32 13.26 1.97
N ARG A 75 -2.38 12.64 1.45
CA ARG A 75 -3.77 13.04 1.75
C ARG A 75 -4.06 13.02 3.24
N VAL A 76 -3.59 12.01 3.98
CA VAL A 76 -3.74 11.95 5.44
C VAL A 76 -2.92 13.02 6.16
N ARG A 77 -1.71 13.33 5.69
CA ARG A 77 -0.90 14.41 6.27
C ARG A 77 -1.59 15.77 6.13
N ASP A 78 -2.34 15.98 5.06
CA ASP A 78 -3.09 17.21 4.80
C ASP A 78 -4.38 17.34 5.64
N TRP A 79 -4.77 16.30 6.39
CA TRP A 79 -5.88 16.40 7.35
C TRP A 79 -5.53 17.17 8.62
N LEU A 80 -4.23 17.35 8.89
CA LEU A 80 -3.68 17.99 10.10
C LEU A 80 -3.36 19.47 9.86
#